data_AF-A0A1Q7PG36-F1
#
_entry.id   AF-A0A1Q7PG36-F1
#
_cell.length_a   1.000
_cell.length_b   1.000
_cell.length_c   1.000
_cell.angle_alpha   90.00
_cell.angle_beta   90.00
_cell.angle_gamma   90.00
#
_symmetry.space_group_name_H-M   'P 1'
#
loop_
_entity.id
_entity.type
_entity.pdbx_description
1 polymer ?
#
loop_
_entity_poly.entity_id
_entity_poly.type
_entity_poly.pdbx_seq_one_letter_code
_entity_poly.pdbx_strand_id
1 'polypeptide(L)' 'MSGPRDSFDEFEATSLYCPRCRRATPARKKLLLVLPSGSKYDYVCAECGTAVGAKMDNDPTEFHRTIPVPPRRLPPRPR' A
#
# COMPACT_ATOMS: atom_id res chain seq x y z
N MET A 1 32.32 -3.21 -6.51
CA MET A 1 31.41 -4.37 -6.59
C MET A 1 30.37 -4.21 -5.49
N SER A 2 29.23 -3.60 -5.81
CA SER A 2 28.10 -3.47 -4.88
C SER A 2 27.17 -4.64 -5.12
N GLY A 3 27.07 -5.56 -4.15
CA GLY A 3 26.29 -6.78 -4.24
C GLY A 3 24.80 -6.52 -4.53
N PRO A 4 24.10 -7.49 -5.13
CA PRO A 4 22.67 -7.36 -5.41
C PRO A 4 21.96 -7.24 -4.07
N ARG A 5 21.41 -6.05 -3.79
CA ARG A 5 20.58 -5.83 -2.62
C ARG A 5 19.38 -6.76 -2.79
N ASP A 6 19.25 -7.70 -1.87
CA ASP A 6 18.20 -8.69 -1.83
C ASP A 6 16.84 -8.04 -2.12
N SER A 7 16.31 -8.34 -3.30
CA SER A 7 14.90 -8.15 -3.63
C SER A 7 14.11 -9.16 -2.81
N PHE A 8 14.01 -8.96 -1.50
CA PHE A 8 12.96 -9.56 -0.70
C PHE A 8 11.66 -8.92 -1.16
N ASP A 9 11.14 -9.43 -2.27
CA ASP A 9 9.77 -9.23 -2.71
C ASP A 9 8.90 -9.58 -1.50
N GLU A 10 8.28 -8.56 -0.93
CA GLU A 10 7.46 -8.66 0.27
C GLU A 10 6.44 -9.78 0.00
N PHE A 11 6.59 -10.92 0.69
CA PHE A 11 5.80 -12.13 0.44
C PHE A 11 4.33 -11.86 0.82
N GLU A 12 3.58 -11.21 -0.07
CA GLU A 12 2.17 -10.99 0.13
C GLU A 12 1.46 -12.32 -0.04
N ALA A 13 0.56 -12.65 0.89
CA ALA A 13 -0.20 -13.89 0.85
C ALA A 13 -1.09 -13.89 -0.40
N THR A 14 -0.59 -14.47 -1.50
CA THR A 14 -1.28 -14.53 -2.78
C THR A 14 -2.61 -15.26 -2.67
N SER A 15 -2.80 -16.12 -1.65
CA SER A 15 -4.05 -16.84 -1.40
C SER A 15 -4.49 -16.77 0.07
N LEU A 16 -5.76 -16.45 0.29
CA LEU A 16 -6.43 -16.46 1.60
C LEU A 16 -7.73 -17.26 1.53
N TYR A 17 -8.11 -17.87 2.64
CA TYR A 17 -9.40 -18.56 2.74
C TYR A 17 -10.54 -17.55 2.72
N CYS A 18 -11.45 -17.69 1.76
CA CYS A 18 -12.66 -16.88 1.73
C CYS A 18 -13.82 -17.63 2.41
N PRO A 19 -14.46 -17.07 3.45
CA PRO A 19 -15.60 -17.71 4.13
C PRO A 19 -16.83 -17.83 3.21
N ARG A 20 -16.94 -16.98 2.19
CA ARG A 20 -18.06 -16.99 1.23
C ARG A 20 -17.88 -18.02 0.12
N CYS A 21 -16.67 -18.14 -0.44
CA CYS A 21 -16.35 -19.13 -1.46
C CYS A 21 -15.97 -20.50 -0.87
N ARG A 22 -15.74 -20.57 0.46
CA ARG A 22 -15.33 -21.76 1.21
C ARG A 22 -14.08 -22.46 0.65
N ARG A 23 -13.20 -21.71 0.01
CA ARG A 23 -11.96 -22.20 -0.61
C ARG A 23 -10.84 -21.17 -0.43
N ALA A 24 -9.60 -21.63 -0.56
CA ALA A 24 -8.46 -20.73 -0.73
C ALA A 24 -8.60 -20.03 -2.09
N THR A 25 -8.74 -18.71 -2.05
CA THR A 25 -8.89 -17.87 -3.24
C THR A 25 -7.77 -16.86 -3.28
N PRO A 26 -7.36 -16.41 -4.48
CA PRO A 26 -6.38 -15.34 -4.56
C PRO A 26 -6.92 -14.07 -3.89
N ALA A 27 -6.12 -13.47 -3.01
CA ALA A 27 -6.47 -12.25 -2.33
C ALA A 27 -5.87 -11.05 -3.08
N ARG A 28 -6.65 -9.99 -3.27
CA ARG A 28 -6.16 -8.72 -3.82
C ARG A 28 -6.04 -7.72 -2.69
N LYS A 29 -4.86 -7.09 -2.58
CA LYS A 29 -4.62 -5.98 -1.67
C LYS A 29 -5.24 -4.71 -2.26
N LYS A 30 -6.04 -4.01 -1.47
CA LYS A 30 -6.63 -2.71 -1.82
C LYS A 30 -6.26 -1.68 -0.77
N LEU A 31 -5.62 -0.59 -1.20
CA LEU A 31 -5.33 0.54 -0.33
C LEU A 31 -6.65 1.17 0.11
N LEU A 32 -6.86 1.21 1.43
CA LEU A 32 -8.06 1.78 2.04
C LEU A 32 -7.82 3.21 2.51
N LEU A 33 -6.69 3.41 3.20
CA LEU A 33 -6.38 4.68 3.84
C LEU A 33 -4.88 4.90 3.89
N VAL A 34 -4.47 6.12 3.54
CA VAL A 34 -3.09 6.59 3.68
C VAL A 34 -3.02 7.48 4.91
N LEU A 35 -2.19 7.11 5.88
CA LEU A 35 -1.97 7.88 7.11
C LEU A 35 -0.51 8.33 7.21
N PRO A 36 -0.22 9.39 7.99
CA PRO A 36 1.16 9.81 8.23
C PRO A 36 2.05 8.74 8.88
N SER A 37 1.46 7.83 9.65
CA SER A 37 2.14 6.73 10.31
C SER A 37 2.31 5.48 9.43
N GLY A 38 1.60 5.41 8.30
CA GLY A 38 1.53 4.20 7.50
C GLY A 38 0.29 4.09 6.62
N SER A 39 0.25 3.05 5.79
CA SER A 39 -0.84 2.77 4.86
C SER A 39 -1.63 1.55 5.30
N LYS A 40 -2.96 1.69 5.38
CA LYS A 40 -3.89 0.58 5.68
C LYS A 40 -4.42 -0.01 4.39
N TYR A 41 -4.34 -1.33 4.28
CA TYR A 41 -4.83 -2.11 3.18
C TYR A 41 -5.84 -3.16 3.63
N ASP A 42 -6.85 -3.40 2.80
CA ASP A 42 -7.75 -4.53 2.95
C ASP A 42 -7.44 -5.60 1.92
N TYR A 43 -7.46 -6.85 2.35
CA TYR A 43 -7.42 -8.01 1.48
C TYR A 43 -8.84 -8.42 1.14
N VAL A 44 -9.15 -8.41 -0.15
CA VAL A 44 -10.43 -8.85 -0.67
C VAL A 44 -10.27 -10.09 -1.54
N CYS A 45 -11.23 -11.00 -1.46
CA CYS A 45 -11.29 -12.15 -2.36
C CYS A 45 -11.40 -11.68 -3.81
N ALA A 46 -10.51 -12.12 -4.70
CA ALA A 46 -10.54 -11.74 -6.12
C ALA A 46 -11.81 -12.22 -6.84
N GLU A 47 -12.46 -13.27 -6.33
CA GLU A 47 -13.62 -13.91 -6.96
C GLU A 47 -14.94 -13.25 -6.54
N CYS A 48 -15.11 -12.99 -5.24
CA CYS A 48 -16.39 -12.51 -4.69
C CYS A 48 -16.32 -11.13 -4.03
N GLY A 49 -15.13 -10.54 -3.91
CA GLY A 49 -14.93 -9.22 -3.30
C GLY A 49 -15.10 -9.17 -1.77
N THR A 50 -15.31 -10.31 -1.10
CA THR A 50 -15.46 -10.35 0.36
C THR A 50 -14.15 -10.00 1.04
N ALA A 51 -14.18 -9.14 2.06
CA ALA A 51 -13.02 -8.84 2.89
C ALA A 51 -12.59 -10.11 3.65
N VAL A 52 -11.35 -10.53 3.43
CA VAL A 52 -10.75 -11.74 4.02
C VAL A 52 -9.65 -11.41 5.03
N GLY A 53 -9.20 -10.16 5.08
CA GLY A 53 -8.23 -9.68 6.06
C GLY A 53 -7.87 -8.22 5.86
N ALA A 54 -7.00 -7.70 6.73
CA ALA A 54 -6.45 -6.35 6.63
C ALA A 54 -4.97 -6.35 7.03
N LYS A 55 -4.20 -5.42 6.47
CA LYS A 55 -2.78 -5.17 6.77
C LYS A 55 -2.55 -3.68 6.99
N MET A 56 -1.66 -3.36 7.90
CA MET A 56 -1.12 -2.01 8.04
C MET A 56 0.37 -2.06 7.77
N ASP A 57 0.81 -1.29 6.79
CA ASP A 57 2.22 -1.06 6.51
C ASP A 57 2.62 0.24 7.19
N ASN A 58 3.65 0.24 8.03
CA ASN A 58 4.14 1.44 8.71
C ASN A 58 4.99 2.35 7.80
N ASP A 59 4.86 2.19 6.48
CA ASP A 59 5.59 2.99 5.51
C ASP A 59 4.82 4.29 5.18
N PRO A 60 5.40 5.47 5.44
CA PRO A 60 4.76 6.75 5.20
C PRO A 60 5.00 7.28 3.77
N THR A 61 5.62 6.53 2.86
CA THR A 61 5.99 7.03 1.52
C THR A 61 4.76 7.44 0.71
N GLU A 62 3.70 6.64 0.77
CA GLU A 62 2.44 6.92 0.08
C GLU A 62 1.75 8.18 0.63
N PHE A 63 1.93 8.49 1.92
CA PHE A 63 1.45 9.75 2.49
C PHE A 63 2.18 10.94 1.90
N HIS A 64 3.52 10.92 1.86
CA HIS A 64 4.31 12.01 1.29
C HIS A 64 4.02 12.24 -0.20
N ARG A 65 3.65 11.19 -0.94
CA ARG A 65 3.24 11.31 -2.35
C ARG A 65 1.90 11.98 -2.56
N THR A 66 0.98 11.84 -1.60
CA THR A 66 -0.38 12.35 -1.71
C THR A 66 -0.56 13.75 -1.14
N ILE A 67 0.38 14.23 -0.31
CA ILE A 67 0.34 15.60 0.23
C ILE A 67 0.75 16.61 -0.86
N PRO A 68 -0.02 17.69 -1.07
CA PRO A 68 0.40 18.78 -1.94
C PRO A 68 1.64 19.48 -1.36
N VAL A 69 2.71 19.52 -2.14
CA VAL A 69 3.95 20.24 -1.77
C VAL A 69 3.61 21.72 -1.68
N PRO A 70 3.96 22.43 -0.58
CA PRO A 70 3.74 23.86 -0.51
C PRO A 70 4.49 24.56 -1.64
N PRO A 71 3.91 25.60 -2.27
CA PRO A 71 4.60 26.31 -3.32
C PRO A 71 5.91 26.86 -2.77
N ARG A 72 7.03 26.55 -3.43
CA ARG A 72 8.30 27.21 -3.14
C ARG A 72 8.05 28.71 -3.27
N ARG A 73 8.26 29.46 -2.19
CA ARG A 73 8.29 30.93 -2.26
C ARG A 73 9.43 31.29 -3.22
N LEU A 74 9.08 31.67 -4.44
CA LEU A 74 10.07 32.21 -5.37
C LEU A 74 10.62 33.50 -4.73
N PRO A 75 11.94 33.71 -4.74
CA PRO A 75 12.49 34.99 -4.31
C PRO A 75 11.88 36.13 -5.17
N PRO A 76 11.71 37.34 -4.60
CA PRO A 76 11.23 38.48 -5.37
C PRO A 76 12.18 38.75 -6.53
N ARG A 77 11.63 39.03 -7.72
CA ARG A 77 12.43 39.42 -8.88
C ARG A 77 13.10 40.78 -8.60
N PRO A 78 14.41 40.95 -8.90
CA PRO A 78 15.04 42.26 -8.83
C PRO A 78 14.43 43.22 -9.86
N ARG A 79 14.39 44.51 -9.51
CA ARG A 79 13.76 45.59 -10.27
C ARG A 79 14.64 46.09 -11.40
#